data_AF-A0A504LBF7-F1
#
_entry.id   AF-A0A504LBF7-F1
#
_cell.length_a   1.000
_cell.length_b   1.000
_cell.length_c   1.000
_cell.angle_alpha   90.00
_cell.angle_beta   90.00
_cell.angle_gamma   90.00
#
_symmetry.space_group_name_H-M   'P 1'
#
loop_
_entity.id
_entity.type
_entity.pdbx_description
1 polymer ?
#
loop_
_entity_poly.entity_id
_entity_poly.type
_entity_poly.pdbx_seq_one_letter_code
_entity_poly.pdbx_strand_id
1 'polypeptide(L)' 'MSYKGRVSIAVVVIEAALAGIWWYLARYGMANPDRVASNFQEVVGQTMGTAMGGFLGLSLILFFVAARNDRKKRQG' A
#
# COMPACT_ATOMS: atom_id res chain seq x y z
N MET A 1 -5.63 15.37 18.27
CA MET A 1 -5.91 14.78 16.94
C MET A 1 -6.90 13.64 17.11
N SER A 2 -8.03 13.68 16.40
CA SER A 2 -9.01 12.57 16.40
C SER A 2 -8.37 11.29 15.83
N TYR A 3 -8.71 10.14 16.41
CA TYR A 3 -8.14 8.82 16.07
C TYR A 3 -8.20 8.54 14.56
N LYS A 4 -9.25 9.02 13.88
CA LYS A 4 -9.45 8.92 12.43
C LYS A 4 -8.30 9.56 11.64
N GLY A 5 -7.82 10.74 12.05
CA GLY A 5 -6.77 11.47 11.33
C GLY A 5 -5.39 10.82 11.46
N ARG A 6 -5.08 10.24 12.64
CA ARG A 6 -3.81 9.53 12.87
C ARG A 6 -3.71 8.26 12.02
N VAL A 7 -4.80 7.51 11.91
CA VAL A 7 -4.84 6.28 11.10
C VAL A 7 -4.70 6.60 9.61
N SER A 8 -5.39 7.63 9.11
CA SER A 8 -5.26 8.04 7.70
C SER A 8 -3.82 8.49 7.37
N ILE A 9 -3.16 9.22 8.25
CA ILE A 9 -1.75 9.61 8.06
C ILE A 9 -0.85 8.38 8.07
N ALA A 10 -1.05 7.44 9.00
CA ALA A 10 -0.26 6.21 9.06
C ALA A 10 -0.40 5.37 7.79
N VAL A 11 -1.61 5.24 7.25
CA VAL A 11 -1.89 4.55 5.97
C VAL A 11 -1.13 5.22 4.83
N VAL A 12 -1.18 6.55 4.71
CA VAL A 12 -0.47 7.30 3.66
C VAL A 12 1.04 7.15 3.79
N VAL A 13 1.59 7.18 5.01
CA VAL A 13 3.03 6.98 5.25
C VAL A 13 3.47 5.58 4.85
N ILE A 14 2.68 4.55 5.19
CA ILE A 14 2.97 3.16 4.84
C ILE A 14 2.95 2.97 3.32
N GLU A 15 1.93 3.48 2.63
CA GLU A 15 1.83 3.46 1.17
C GLU A 15 3.01 4.17 0.49
N ALA A 16 3.39 5.35 0.99
CA ALA A 16 4.54 6.08 0.47
C ALA A 16 5.87 5.33 0.70
N ALA A 17 6.03 4.68 1.84
CA ALA A 17 7.21 3.86 2.13
C ALA A 17 7.27 2.63 1.22
N LEU A 18 6.15 1.90 1.05
CA LEU A 18 6.05 0.77 0.13
C LEU A 18 6.36 1.17 -1.32
N ALA A 19 5.80 2.29 -1.78
CA ALA A 19 6.07 2.83 -3.11
C ALA A 19 7.55 3.18 -3.30
N GLY A 20 8.15 3.82 -2.29
CA GLY A 20 9.58 4.17 -2.30
C GLY A 20 10.47 2.94 -2.32
N ILE A 21 10.15 1.91 -1.52
CA ILE A 21 10.90 0.65 -1.49
C ILE A 21 10.77 -0.07 -2.83
N TRP A 22 9.58 -0.15 -3.43
CA TRP A 22 9.40 -0.74 -4.76
C TRP A 22 10.22 -0.01 -5.82
N TRP A 23 10.16 1.33 -5.84
CA TRP A 23 10.92 2.12 -6.81
C TRP A 23 12.43 1.91 -6.66
N TYR A 24 12.92 1.88 -5.42
CA TYR A 24 14.33 1.59 -5.13
C TYR A 24 14.74 0.20 -5.60
N LEU A 25 13.98 -0.85 -5.27
CA LEU A 25 14.29 -2.21 -5.73
C LEU A 25 14.23 -2.32 -7.26
N ALA A 26 13.20 -1.76 -7.91
CA ALA A 26 13.10 -1.75 -9.36
C ALA A 26 14.30 -1.04 -10.02
N ARG A 27 14.72 0.11 -9.47
CA ARG A 27 15.90 0.85 -9.93
C ARG A 27 17.18 0.05 -9.72
N TYR A 28 17.34 -0.59 -8.57
CA TYR A 28 18.50 -1.40 -8.22
C TYR A 28 18.65 -2.62 -9.15
N GLY A 29 17.55 -3.31 -9.45
CA GLY A 29 17.53 -4.45 -10.37
C GLY A 29 17.90 -4.08 -11.80
N MET A 30 17.43 -2.93 -12.29
CA MET A 30 17.82 -2.41 -13.62
C MET A 30 19.28 -1.91 -13.66
N ALA A 31 19.79 -1.36 -12.56
CA ALA A 31 21.15 -0.81 -12.49
C ALA A 31 22.24 -1.88 -12.27
N ASN A 32 21.89 -3.03 -11.69
CA ASN A 32 22.83 -4.12 -11.41
C ASN A 32 22.29 -5.47 -11.90
N PRO A 33 22.05 -5.63 -13.22
CA PRO A 33 21.47 -6.85 -13.78
C PRO A 33 22.31 -8.10 -13.46
N ASP A 34 23.64 -7.98 -13.38
CA ASP A 34 24.54 -9.10 -13.05
C ASP A 34 24.53 -9.50 -11.57
N ARG A 35 23.97 -8.68 -10.68
CA ARG A 35 23.92 -8.92 -9.23
C ARG A 35 22.54 -9.35 -8.73
N VAL A 36 21.55 -9.38 -9.61
CA VAL A 36 20.17 -9.77 -9.27
C VAL A 36 19.76 -11.01 -10.04
N ALA A 37 18.83 -11.78 -9.47
CA ALA A 37 18.29 -12.94 -10.16
C ALA A 37 17.55 -12.51 -11.44
N SER A 38 17.52 -13.37 -12.45
CA SER A 38 16.84 -13.09 -13.73
C SER A 38 15.34 -12.80 -13.57
N ASN A 39 14.71 -13.35 -12.52
CA ASN A 39 13.32 -13.12 -12.16
C ASN A 39 13.11 -11.99 -11.14
N PHE A 40 14.15 -11.23 -10.78
CA PHE A 40 14.08 -10.22 -9.72
C PHE A 40 13.00 -9.16 -9.99
N GLN A 41 12.92 -8.67 -11.22
CA GLN A 41 11.96 -7.63 -11.59
C GLN A 41 10.51 -8.15 -11.58
N GLU A 42 10.31 -9.42 -11.97
CA GLU A 42 9.02 -10.11 -11.90
C GLU A 42 8.58 -10.32 -10.44
N VAL A 43 9.47 -10.85 -9.59
CA VAL A 43 9.21 -11.09 -8.17
C VAL A 43 8.93 -9.79 -7.42
N VAL A 44 9.73 -8.75 -7.67
CA VAL A 44 9.53 -7.42 -7.07
C VAL A 44 8.21 -6.81 -7.53
N GLY A 45 7.87 -6.92 -8.82
CA GLY A 45 6.59 -6.46 -9.36
C GLY A 45 5.40 -7.20 -8.75
N GLN A 46 5.46 -8.53 -8.66
CA GLN A 46 4.38 -9.36 -8.13
C GLN A 46 4.20 -9.15 -6.62
N THR A 47 5.30 -9.09 -5.86
CA THR A 47 5.28 -8.87 -4.41
C THR A 47 4.75 -7.49 -4.09
N MET A 48 5.28 -6.44 -4.73
CA MET A 48 4.86 -5.06 -4.45
C MET A 48 3.47 -4.77 -5.01
N GLY A 49 3.11 -5.31 -6.18
CA GLY A 49 1.75 -5.24 -6.71
C GLY A 49 0.72 -5.87 -5.79
N THR A 50 1.06 -7.03 -5.20
CA THR A 50 0.18 -7.71 -4.22
C THR A 50 0.13 -6.95 -2.90
N ALA A 51 1.26 -6.44 -2.40
CA ALA A 51 1.32 -5.68 -1.16
C ALA A 51 0.56 -4.35 -1.26
N MET A 52 0.84 -3.54 -2.29
CA MET A 52 0.18 -2.26 -2.52
C MET A 52 -1.29 -2.44 -2.90
N GLY A 53 -1.61 -3.39 -3.79
CA GLY A 53 -2.98 -3.72 -4.16
C GLY A 53 -3.81 -4.26 -3.00
N GLY A 54 -3.21 -5.11 -2.16
CA GLY A 54 -3.84 -5.65 -0.96
C GLY A 54 -4.08 -4.57 0.10
N PHE A 55 -3.12 -3.68 0.33
CA PHE A 55 -3.24 -2.60 1.31
C PHE A 55 -4.25 -1.53 0.88
N LEU A 56 -4.24 -1.11 -0.40
CA LEU A 56 -5.26 -0.22 -0.97
C LEU A 56 -6.65 -0.88 -0.96
N GLY A 57 -6.74 -2.15 -1.37
CA GLY A 57 -7.99 -2.90 -1.36
C GLY A 57 -8.59 -2.98 0.04
N LEU A 58 -7.78 -3.31 1.04
CA LEU A 58 -8.19 -3.36 2.44
C LEU A 58 -8.59 -1.97 2.96
N SER A 59 -7.82 -0.93 2.63
CA SER A 59 -8.10 0.45 3.02
C SER A 59 -9.43 0.96 2.45
N LEU A 60 -9.73 0.65 1.19
CA LEU A 60 -11.02 0.98 0.56
C LEU A 60 -12.18 0.22 1.20
N ILE A 61 -12.01 -1.08 1.49
CA ILE A 61 -13.03 -1.88 2.18
C ILE A 61 -13.31 -1.27 3.56
N LEU A 62 -12.28 -0.99 4.35
CA LEU A 62 -12.42 -0.36 5.66
C LEU A 62 -13.07 1.02 5.58
N PHE A 63 -12.73 1.82 4.55
CA PHE A 63 -13.37 3.12 4.31
C PHE A 63 -14.85 2.97 3.98
N PHE A 64 -15.23 2.05 3.09
CA PHE A 64 -16.64 1.78 2.75
C PHE A 64 -17.44 1.24 3.94
N VAL A 65 -16.84 0.35 4.73
CA VAL A 65 -17.44 -0.16 5.97
C VAL A 65 -17.62 0.97 6.98
N ALA A 66 -16.60 1.81 7.20
CA ALA A 66 -16.69 2.97 8.07
C ALA A 66 -17.75 3.97 7.59
N ALA A 67 -17.83 4.23 6.29
CA ALA A 67 -18.84 5.10 5.69
C ALA A 67 -20.27 4.54 5.82
N ARG A 68 -20.46 3.22 5.68
CA ARG A 68 -21.74 2.55 5.97
C ARG A 68 -22.10 2.63 7.45
N ASN A 69 -21.12 2.48 8.34
CA ASN A 69 -21.35 2.52 9.78
C ASN A 69 -21.69 3.93 10.28
N ASP A 70 -21.05 4.97 9.72
CA ASP A 70 -21.40 6.38 9.99
C ASP A 70 -22.80 6.74 9.46
N ARG A 71 -23.24 6.14 8.33
CA ARG A 71 -24.64 6.27 7.88
C ARG A 71 -25.64 5.68 8.86
N LYS A 72 -25.35 4.50 9.43
CA LYS A 72 -26.21 3.87 10.45
C LYS A 72 -26.28 4.70 11.74
N LYS A 73 -25.18 5.29 12.19
CA LYS A 73 -25.15 6.16 13.37
C LYS A 73 -25.84 7.52 13.19
N ARG A 74 -26.05 7.97 11.95
CA ARG A 74 -26.81 9.20 11.65
C ARG A 74 -28.33 8.96 11.48
N GLN A 75 -28.78 7.71 11.49
CA GLN A 75 -30.20 7.34 11.31
C GLN A 75 -30.85 6.73 12.56
N GLY A 76 -30.16 6.72 13.71
CA GLY A 76 -30.72 6.36 15.01
C GLY A 76 -30.52 7.49 16.00
#